data_AF-A0AAU1X382-F1
#
_entry.id   AF-A0AAU1X382-F1
#
_cell.length_a   1.000
_cell.length_b   1.000
_cell.length_c   1.000
_cell.angle_alpha   90.00
_cell.angle_beta   90.00
_cell.angle_gamma   90.00
#
_symmetry.space_group_name_H-M   'P 1'
#
loop_
_entity.id
_entity.type
_entity.pdbx_description
1 polymer ?
#
loop_
_entity_poly.entity_id
_entity_poly.type
_entity_poly.pdbx_seq_one_letter_code
_entity_poly.pdbx_strand_id
1 'polypeptide(L)'
;MPRTAVPYTPFVPNGSLADPAGTTIDSTLVTNGVVINNADPERTLIRVTNSAGADKVITVKAGTGTQSWMGGQGDSATTVAATSGKQFIGPFTSARFQQKGTKLFVDFASGTTGTITVFKLPKAY
;
A
#
# COMPACT_ATOMS: atom_id res chain seq x y z
N MET A 1 3.59 7.43 -17.17
CA MET A 1 3.42 8.58 -16.25
C MET A 1 3.98 8.20 -14.88
N PRO A 2 4.52 9.14 -14.08
CA PRO A 2 5.10 8.81 -12.78
C PRO A 2 4.01 8.45 -11.75
N ARG A 3 4.27 7.42 -10.94
CA ARG A 3 3.45 7.04 -9.77
C ARG A 3 3.57 8.09 -8.67
N THR A 4 2.50 8.31 -7.91
CA THR A 4 2.53 9.26 -6.78
C THR A 4 3.22 8.64 -5.58
N ALA A 5 4.18 9.35 -4.98
CA ALA A 5 4.87 8.90 -3.79
C ALA A 5 4.01 9.11 -2.54
N VAL A 6 3.78 8.03 -1.77
CA VAL A 6 3.12 8.12 -0.46
C VAL A 6 4.14 7.93 0.65
N PRO A 7 4.25 8.88 1.61
CA PRO A 7 5.22 8.81 2.69
C PRO A 7 4.83 7.77 3.75
N TYR A 8 5.84 7.26 4.46
CA TYR A 8 5.63 6.41 5.63
C TYR A 8 5.19 7.22 6.84
N THR A 9 4.20 6.70 7.56
CA THR A 9 3.91 7.09 8.94
C THR A 9 4.58 6.08 9.88
N PRO A 10 5.66 6.45 10.59
CA PRO A 10 6.37 5.53 11.46
C PRO A 10 5.56 5.26 12.73
N PHE A 11 5.36 3.98 13.05
CA PHE A 11 4.98 3.60 14.40
C PHE A 11 6.20 3.70 15.32
N VAL A 12 5.97 4.22 16.52
CA VAL A 12 7.02 4.41 17.53
C VAL A 12 7.02 3.19 18.47
N PRO A 13 8.17 2.51 18.69
CA PRO A 13 8.24 1.43 19.67
C PRO A 13 7.81 1.93 21.06
N ASN A 14 6.99 1.16 21.78
CA ASN A 14 6.46 1.49 23.11
C ASN A 14 5.74 2.86 23.19
N GLY A 15 5.33 3.42 22.05
CA GLY A 15 4.62 4.68 21.96
C GLY A 15 3.22 4.52 21.37
N SER A 16 2.52 5.66 21.25
CA SER A 16 1.23 5.74 20.56
C SER A 16 1.37 6.58 19.30
N LEU A 17 0.65 6.20 18.23
CA LEU A 17 0.51 6.99 17.03
C LEU A 17 -0.96 7.38 16.89
N ALA A 18 -1.24 8.68 16.84
CA ALA A 18 -2.58 9.18 16.51
C ALA A 18 -2.92 8.79 15.07
N ASP A 19 -4.19 8.48 14.81
CA ASP A 19 -4.63 8.07 13.49
C ASP A 19 -4.34 9.17 12.44
N PRO A 20 -3.41 8.95 11.49
CA PRO A 20 -3.12 9.94 10.46
C PRO A 20 -4.27 10.01 9.45
N ALA A 21 -4.57 11.20 8.94
CA ALA A 21 -5.60 11.43 7.92
C ALA A 21 -5.35 10.65 6.61
N GLY A 22 -4.10 10.24 6.36
CA GLY A 22 -3.70 9.53 5.14
C GLY A 22 -3.63 10.43 3.91
N THR A 23 -3.33 9.82 2.76
CA THR A 23 -3.33 10.48 1.45
C THR A 23 -4.65 10.16 0.75
N THR A 24 -5.34 11.20 0.27
CA THR A 24 -6.58 11.05 -0.49
C THR A 24 -6.35 10.30 -1.80
N ILE A 25 -7.19 9.33 -2.10
CA ILE A 25 -7.22 8.62 -3.39
C ILE A 25 -8.00 9.49 -4.38
N ASP A 26 -7.28 10.19 -5.24
CA ASP A 26 -7.83 11.00 -6.33
C ASP A 26 -7.78 10.26 -7.69
N SER A 27 -8.31 10.88 -8.74
CA SER A 27 -8.28 10.32 -10.09
C SER A 27 -6.87 10.08 -10.64
N THR A 28 -5.88 10.84 -10.15
CA THR A 28 -4.47 10.69 -10.51
C THR A 28 -3.89 9.41 -9.90
N LEU A 29 -4.14 9.15 -8.62
CA LEU A 29 -3.72 7.93 -7.94
C LEU A 29 -4.41 6.70 -8.52
N VAL A 30 -5.68 6.80 -8.88
CA VAL A 30 -6.40 5.72 -9.55
C VAL A 30 -5.81 5.40 -10.93
N THR A 31 -5.38 6.41 -11.68
CA THR A 31 -4.84 6.23 -13.04
C THR A 31 -3.37 5.79 -13.02
N ASN A 32 -2.55 6.40 -12.19
CA ASN A 32 -1.10 6.20 -12.19
C ASN A 32 -0.64 5.18 -11.16
N GLY A 33 -1.42 4.98 -10.10
CA GLY A 33 -1.01 4.20 -8.93
C GLY A 33 -0.08 4.95 -7.99
N VAL A 34 0.22 4.29 -6.88
CA VAL A 34 1.10 4.78 -5.81
C VAL A 34 2.43 4.04 -5.84
N VAL A 35 3.48 4.76 -5.45
CA VAL A 35 4.79 4.21 -5.11
C VAL A 35 5.13 4.53 -3.65
N ILE A 36 5.62 3.51 -2.96
CA ILE A 36 6.23 3.67 -1.65
C ILE A 36 7.74 3.56 -1.86
N ASN A 37 8.44 4.66 -1.62
CA ASN A 37 9.90 4.72 -1.77
C ASN A 37 10.59 4.18 -0.52
N ASN A 38 11.79 3.63 -0.71
CA ASN A 38 12.58 3.01 0.35
C ASN A 38 11.75 2.03 1.20
N ALA A 39 10.98 1.20 0.50
CA ALA A 39 10.06 0.28 1.12
C ALA A 39 10.83 -0.85 1.80
N ASP A 40 10.41 -1.14 3.03
CA ASP A 40 10.80 -2.32 3.80
C ASP A 40 9.58 -3.25 3.87
N PRO A 41 9.32 -4.11 2.87
CA PRO A 41 8.04 -4.80 2.72
C PRO A 41 7.58 -5.54 3.99
N GLU A 42 8.54 -6.13 4.71
CA GLU A 42 8.31 -6.88 5.96
C GLU A 42 7.79 -6.02 7.11
N ARG A 43 7.98 -4.71 7.03
CA ARG A 43 7.51 -3.72 8.00
C ARG A 43 6.52 -2.72 7.40
N THR A 44 6.10 -2.93 6.17
CA THR A 44 5.12 -2.07 5.51
C THR A 44 3.73 -2.62 5.78
N LEU A 45 2.89 -1.82 6.45
CA LEU A 45 1.47 -2.09 6.58
C LEU A 45 0.71 -0.98 5.88
N ILE A 46 -0.16 -1.33 4.94
CA ILE A 46 -0.95 -0.36 4.18
C ILE A 46 -2.36 -0.42 4.68
N ARG A 47 -2.89 0.71 5.13
CA ARG A 47 -4.31 0.87 5.40
C ARG A 47 -4.97 1.56 4.23
N VAL A 48 -6.05 0.99 3.73
CA VAL A 48 -6.91 1.63 2.74
C VAL A 48 -8.32 1.76 3.28
N THR A 49 -8.91 2.93 3.09
CA THR A 49 -10.33 3.17 3.33
C THR A 49 -11.02 3.44 2.00
N ASN A 50 -12.18 2.83 1.80
CA ASN A 50 -13.01 3.03 0.61
C ASN A 50 -14.28 3.79 0.98
N SER A 51 -14.44 4.99 0.42
CA SER A 51 -15.65 5.80 0.54
C SER A 51 -16.56 5.71 -0.69
N ALA A 52 -16.17 4.96 -1.72
CA ALA A 52 -16.98 4.79 -2.92
C ALA A 52 -18.25 3.98 -2.62
N GLY A 53 -19.33 4.23 -3.36
CA GLY A 53 -20.60 3.49 -3.22
C GLY A 53 -20.57 2.04 -3.71
N ALA A 54 -19.40 1.50 -4.03
CA ALA A 54 -19.21 0.13 -4.49
C ALA A 54 -17.90 -0.44 -3.93
N ASP A 55 -17.82 -1.77 -3.86
CA ASP A 55 -16.61 -2.47 -3.47
C ASP A 55 -15.48 -2.16 -4.45
N LYS A 56 -14.27 -1.95 -3.92
CA LYS A 56 -13.09 -1.60 -4.71
C LYS A 56 -11.95 -2.54 -4.42
N VAL A 57 -11.29 -2.98 -5.48
CA VAL A 57 -10.11 -3.84 -5.39
C VAL A 57 -8.88 -2.95 -5.34
N ILE A 58 -8.04 -3.20 -4.34
CA ILE A 58 -6.71 -2.61 -4.18
C ILE A 58 -5.70 -3.68 -4.53
N THR A 59 -4.80 -3.36 -5.45
CA THR A 59 -3.83 -4.32 -5.98
C THR A 59 -2.43 -3.91 -5.60
N VAL A 60 -1.77 -4.70 -4.77
CA VAL A 60 -0.33 -4.56 -4.51
C VAL A 60 0.41 -5.35 -5.58
N LYS A 61 1.22 -4.64 -6.37
CA LYS A 61 1.89 -5.23 -7.53
C LYS A 61 3.02 -6.15 -7.11
N ALA A 62 3.08 -7.30 -7.76
CA ALA A 62 4.19 -8.23 -7.65
C ALA A 62 5.50 -7.52 -7.96
N GLY A 63 6.52 -7.84 -7.17
CA GLY A 63 7.86 -7.31 -7.32
C GLY A 63 8.49 -7.72 -8.64
N THR A 64 9.52 -6.98 -9.04
CA THR A 64 10.21 -7.17 -10.33
C THR A 64 11.72 -7.25 -10.14
N GLY A 65 12.39 -7.99 -11.02
CA GLY A 65 13.84 -8.17 -11.01
C GLY A 65 14.32 -9.29 -10.08
N THR A 66 15.63 -9.41 -9.92
CA THR A 66 16.29 -10.48 -9.15
C THR A 66 16.00 -10.44 -7.65
N GLN A 67 15.50 -9.32 -7.14
CA GLN A 67 15.16 -9.12 -5.72
C GLN A 67 13.85 -9.83 -5.34
N SER A 68 12.93 -10.00 -6.29
CA SER A 68 11.64 -10.66 -6.07
C SER A 68 11.58 -11.99 -6.80
N TRP A 69 12.36 -12.96 -6.32
CA TRP A 69 12.42 -14.31 -6.90
C TRP A 69 11.08 -15.06 -6.82
N MET A 70 10.19 -14.68 -5.91
CA MET A 70 8.81 -15.20 -5.79
C MET A 70 7.78 -14.27 -6.45
N GLY A 71 8.20 -13.24 -7.20
CA GLY A 71 7.30 -12.32 -7.90
C GLY A 71 6.39 -13.00 -8.93
N GLY A 72 6.75 -14.21 -9.39
CA GLY A 72 5.91 -15.03 -10.26
C GLY A 72 4.58 -15.50 -9.65
N GLN A 73 4.38 -15.34 -8.33
CA GLN A 73 3.09 -15.64 -7.68
C GLN A 73 1.99 -14.61 -7.97
N GLY A 74 2.32 -13.54 -8.69
CA GLY A 74 1.35 -12.53 -9.12
C GLY A 74 1.00 -11.51 -8.04
N ASP A 75 0.13 -10.59 -8.43
CA ASP A 75 -0.29 -9.44 -7.64
C ASP A 75 -1.19 -9.87 -6.46
N SER A 76 -1.15 -9.09 -5.37
CA SER A 76 -2.08 -9.27 -4.25
C SER A 76 -3.26 -8.33 -4.42
N ALA A 77 -4.43 -8.88 -4.74
CA ALA A 77 -5.68 -8.13 -4.85
C ALA A 77 -6.49 -8.27 -3.55
N THR A 78 -6.88 -7.15 -2.94
CA THR A 78 -7.72 -7.12 -1.73
C THR A 78 -8.95 -6.27 -1.98
N THR A 79 -10.13 -6.85 -1.73
CA THR A 79 -11.40 -6.13 -1.85
C THR A 79 -11.68 -5.32 -0.59
N VAL A 80 -11.93 -4.03 -0.75
CA VAL A 80 -12.34 -3.10 0.30
C VAL A 80 -13.82 -2.80 0.11
N ALA A 81 -14.62 -3.15 1.11
CA ALA A 81 -16.07 -2.97 1.10
C ALA A 81 -16.47 -1.49 0.86
N ALA A 82 -17.62 -1.29 0.22
CA ALA A 82 -18.16 0.03 -0.08
C ALA A 82 -18.34 0.94 1.15
N THR A 83 -18.30 2.25 0.91
CA THR A 83 -18.71 3.37 1.78
C THR A 83 -17.90 3.60 3.06
N SER A 84 -17.54 2.54 3.79
CA SER A 84 -16.79 2.65 5.06
C SER A 84 -15.78 1.52 5.28
N GLY A 85 -15.55 0.68 4.26
CA GLY A 85 -14.60 -0.42 4.36
C GLY A 85 -13.21 0.09 4.71
N LYS A 86 -12.60 -0.50 5.74
CA LYS A 86 -11.21 -0.28 6.14
C LYS A 86 -10.49 -1.61 6.05
N GLN A 87 -9.40 -1.66 5.29
CA GLN A 87 -8.57 -2.86 5.16
C GLN A 87 -7.12 -2.54 5.49
N PHE A 88 -6.50 -3.45 6.22
CA PHE A 88 -5.08 -3.43 6.53
C PHE A 88 -4.41 -4.53 5.74
N ILE A 89 -3.50 -4.16 4.83
CA ILE A 89 -2.89 -5.03 3.85
C ILE A 89 -1.39 -5.09 4.16
N GLY A 90 -0.89 -6.29 4.40
CA GLY A 90 0.48 -6.57 4.81
C GLY A 90 0.54 -7.29 6.17
N PRO A 91 1.74 -7.48 6.74
CA PRO A 91 3.05 -7.15 6.16
C PRO A 91 3.36 -7.98 4.90
N PHE A 92 4.23 -7.45 4.04
CA PHE A 92 4.58 -8.07 2.76
C PHE A 92 5.95 -8.75 2.85
N THR A 93 6.18 -9.78 2.04
CA THR A 93 7.52 -10.37 1.91
C THR A 93 8.29 -9.69 0.80
N SER A 94 9.53 -9.26 1.08
CA SER A 94 10.46 -8.67 0.11
C SER A 94 10.62 -9.54 -1.14
N ALA A 95 10.70 -10.86 -0.96
CA ALA A 95 10.78 -11.86 -2.02
C ALA A 95 9.62 -11.83 -3.04
N ARG A 96 8.45 -11.27 -2.68
CA ARG A 96 7.25 -11.23 -3.54
C ARG A 96 6.90 -9.86 -4.09
N PHE A 97 7.08 -8.80 -3.31
CA PHE A 97 6.51 -7.49 -3.61
C PHE A 97 7.55 -6.37 -3.80
N GLN A 98 8.84 -6.68 -3.64
CA GLN A 98 9.89 -5.69 -3.80
C GLN A 98 10.16 -5.38 -5.28
N GLN A 99 9.95 -4.13 -5.65
CA GLN A 99 10.32 -3.60 -6.96
C GLN A 99 11.80 -3.19 -6.98
N LYS A 100 12.36 -3.07 -8.17
CA LYS A 100 13.74 -2.58 -8.37
C LYS A 100 13.97 -1.26 -7.62
N GLY A 101 15.03 -1.22 -6.81
CA GLY A 101 15.46 -0.02 -6.08
C GLY A 101 14.64 0.29 -4.83
N THR A 102 14.29 -0.75 -4.05
CA THR A 102 13.55 -0.68 -2.77
C THR A 102 12.23 0.08 -2.87
N LYS A 103 11.39 -0.31 -3.82
CA LYS A 103 10.06 0.29 -4.04
C LYS A 103 8.95 -0.74 -3.87
N LEU A 104 7.76 -0.28 -3.53
CA LEU A 104 6.54 -1.06 -3.55
C LEU A 104 5.46 -0.28 -4.32
N PHE A 105 4.72 -0.97 -5.18
CA PHE A 105 3.71 -0.35 -6.04
C PHE A 105 2.32 -0.83 -5.66
N VAL A 106 1.37 0.10 -5.62
CA VAL A 106 -0.03 -0.16 -5.31
C VAL A 106 -0.88 0.49 -6.38
N ASP A 107 -1.85 -0.26 -6.90
CA ASP A 107 -2.82 0.17 -7.88
C ASP A 107 -4.24 0.10 -7.29
N PHE A 108 -5.12 0.92 -7.83
CA PHE A 108 -6.50 1.05 -7.38
C PHE A 108 -7.44 0.71 -8.53
N ALA A 109 -8.57 0.06 -8.24
CA ALA A 109 -9.64 -0.09 -9.20
C ALA A 109 -10.19 1.27 -9.65
N SER A 110 -10.76 1.35 -10.85
CA SER A 110 -11.35 2.58 -11.37
C SER A 110 -12.47 3.10 -10.45
N GLY A 111 -12.51 4.42 -10.28
CA GLY A 111 -13.48 5.08 -9.41
C GLY A 111 -13.32 4.75 -7.92
N THR A 112 -12.14 4.32 -7.48
CA THR A 112 -11.85 4.21 -6.04
C THR A 112 -11.74 5.60 -5.44
N THR A 113 -12.46 5.83 -4.34
CA THR A 113 -12.38 7.05 -3.54
C THR A 113 -12.14 6.67 -2.09
N GLY A 114 -11.39 7.49 -1.36
CA GLY A 114 -11.09 7.24 0.04
C GLY A 114 -9.68 7.67 0.39
N THR A 115 -9.02 6.97 1.30
CA THR A 115 -7.65 7.31 1.73
C THR A 115 -6.75 6.09 1.77
N ILE A 116 -5.49 6.30 1.46
CA ILE A 116 -4.41 5.33 1.68
C ILE A 116 -3.46 5.87 2.74
N THR A 117 -3.08 5.02 3.69
CA THR A 117 -2.06 5.32 4.69
C THR A 117 -1.03 4.21 4.67
N VAL A 118 0.25 4.56 4.69
CA VAL A 118 1.33 3.60 4.72
C VAL A 118 2.03 3.71 6.06
N PHE A 119 1.94 2.66 6.86
CA PHE A 119 2.57 2.56 8.15
C PHE A 119 3.89 1.80 8.05
N LYS A 120 4.88 2.25 8.83
CA LYS A 120 6.13 1.52 9.05
C LYS A 120 6.09 0.92 10.45
N LEU A 121 6.03 -0.41 10.53
CA LEU A 121 6.09 -1.13 11.79
C LEU A 121 7.49 -0.99 12.40
N PRO A 122 7.61 -0.74 13.71
CA PRO A 122 8.89 -0.66 14.37
C PRO A 122 9.50 -2.06 14.47
N LYS A 123 10.83 -2.14 14.52
CA LYS A 123 11.47 -3.32 15.07
C LYS A 123 11.35 -3.18 16.58
N ALA A 124 10.67 -4.12 17.25
CA ALA A 124 10.77 -4.22 18.69
C ALA A 124 12.21 -4.66 19.02
N TYR A 125 12.89 -3.89 19.85
CA TYR A 125 14.19 -4.22 20.44
C TYR A 125 13.98 -4.40 21.94
#